data_AF-A0A0L1J9I9-F1
#
_entry.id   AF-A0A0L1J9I9-F1
#
_cell.length_a   1.000
_cell.length_b   1.000
_cell.length_c   1.000
_cell.angle_alpha   90.00
_cell.angle_beta   90.00
_cell.angle_gamma   90.00
#
_symmetry.space_group_name_H-M   'P 1'
#
loop_
_entity.id
_entity.type
_entity.pdbx_description
1 polymer ?
#
loop_
_entity_poly.entity_id
_entity_poly.type
_entity_poly.pdbx_seq_one_letter_code
_entity_poly.pdbx_strand_id
1 'polypeptide(L)'
;MARSTTSLAKYIHAIRDSPREIYNHNLAIVVVSFALCGCAKGWDEGSASAITQLKSFERMYNLDNNTISNIVSFVNLGAGVGALLSFLLNDRIGRRWSMRLYQLVYIVGSLTACFSYGNVGVLYAGRLIAGLGIGALTVVGPMTIAEVAPKATRGLMTLLFNVCMLSGQALGVFTVYGCSIHISPAKNLQYQVPWFTQTFAPLISIILSFFAVESPRWIILSNKRQSALTTLLRLRGLPANHPYVDTEYSEMVRQVEEEDTSLGPTSSLKVVKETFFIRSNLRRVQLSLVAYILAQMSGANSVTNYLPTIFGMVGIKGSGVKVYSTGLYAITKLIFCMAASLCFVDVLGRRKSSWPVLPFR
;
A
#
# COMPACT_ATOMS: atom_id res chain seq x y z
N MET A 1 5.56 -42.54 7.63
CA MET A 1 4.42 -41.75 7.10
C MET A 1 4.20 -40.52 7.97
N ALA A 2 4.83 -39.39 7.63
CA ALA A 2 4.63 -38.13 8.35
C ALA A 2 3.31 -37.50 7.91
N ARG A 3 2.33 -37.41 8.82
CA ARG A 3 1.10 -36.65 8.58
C ARG A 3 1.48 -35.21 8.25
N SER A 4 1.15 -34.79 7.03
CA SER A 4 1.12 -33.40 6.59
C SER A 4 0.28 -32.58 7.58
N THR A 5 0.91 -32.01 8.60
CA THR A 5 0.28 -31.02 9.48
C THR A 5 -0.11 -29.85 8.58
N THR A 6 -1.42 -29.64 8.44
CA THR A 6 -2.04 -28.53 7.71
C THR A 6 -1.29 -27.24 8.03
N SER A 7 -0.97 -26.41 7.03
CA SER A 7 -0.22 -25.15 7.21
C SER A 7 -0.76 -24.29 8.35
N LEU A 8 -2.08 -24.33 8.54
CA LEU A 8 -2.82 -23.64 9.58
C LEU A 8 -2.49 -24.15 11.01
N ALA A 9 -2.25 -25.45 11.20
CA ALA A 9 -1.83 -26.00 12.49
C ALA A 9 -0.40 -25.55 12.85
N LYS A 10 0.52 -25.52 11.88
CA LYS A 10 1.87 -24.97 12.09
C LYS A 10 1.84 -23.47 12.41
N TYR A 11 0.93 -22.73 11.77
CA TYR A 11 0.72 -21.31 12.03
C TYR A 11 0.16 -21.05 13.44
N ILE A 12 -0.85 -21.80 13.86
CA ILE A 12 -1.42 -21.72 15.22
C ILE A 12 -0.39 -22.11 16.28
N HIS A 13 0.42 -23.16 16.04
CA HIS A 13 1.50 -23.53 16.94
C HIS A 13 2.57 -22.44 17.03
N ALA A 14 3.01 -21.86 15.90
CA ALA A 14 3.98 -20.76 15.90
C ALA A 14 3.48 -19.49 16.62
N ILE A 15 2.18 -19.20 16.55
CA ILE A 15 1.55 -18.10 17.31
C ILE A 15 1.50 -18.43 18.80
N ARG A 16 1.17 -19.69 19.15
CA ARG A 16 1.10 -20.15 20.54
C ARG A 16 2.45 -20.21 21.24
N ASP A 17 3.51 -20.51 20.49
CA ASP A 17 4.90 -20.58 20.97
C ASP A 17 5.55 -19.19 21.07
N SER A 18 4.95 -18.16 20.48
CA SER A 18 5.44 -16.77 20.58
C SER A 18 4.97 -16.14 21.91
N PRO A 19 5.86 -15.50 22.70
CA PRO A 19 5.44 -14.85 23.93
C PRO A 19 4.39 -13.77 23.67
N ARG A 20 3.32 -13.77 24.47
CA ARG A 20 2.16 -12.86 24.31
C ARG A 20 2.56 -11.39 24.42
N GLU A 21 3.60 -11.11 25.19
CA GLU A 21 4.21 -9.79 25.39
C GLU A 21 4.76 -9.18 24.11
N ILE A 22 4.95 -9.94 23.02
CA ILE A 22 5.37 -9.38 21.73
C ILE A 22 4.27 -8.50 21.11
N TYR A 23 3.01 -8.78 21.40
CA TYR A 23 1.86 -8.07 20.85
C TYR A 23 1.54 -6.82 21.67
N ASN A 24 2.45 -5.84 21.64
CA ASN A 24 2.32 -4.60 22.38
C ASN A 24 1.65 -3.47 21.61
N HIS A 25 1.20 -2.46 22.35
CA HIS A 25 0.67 -1.21 21.79
C HIS A 25 1.68 -0.51 20.85
N ASN A 26 2.98 -0.56 21.16
CA ASN A 26 4.01 0.01 20.29
C ASN A 26 4.04 -0.65 18.90
N LEU A 27 3.95 -1.98 18.85
CA LEU A 27 3.88 -2.74 17.60
C LEU A 27 2.60 -2.41 16.84
N ALA A 28 1.46 -2.32 17.55
CA ALA A 28 0.19 -1.95 16.96
C ALA A 28 0.23 -0.54 16.34
N ILE A 29 0.78 0.46 17.04
CA ILE A 29 0.91 1.84 16.55
C ILE A 29 1.76 1.88 15.28
N VAL A 30 2.90 1.19 15.26
CA VAL A 30 3.77 1.13 14.07
C VAL A 30 3.02 0.47 12.91
N VAL A 31 2.48 -0.73 13.12
CA VAL A 31 1.79 -1.49 12.05
C VAL A 31 0.59 -0.72 11.52
N VAL A 32 -0.24 -0.12 12.38
CA VAL A 32 -1.39 0.70 11.96
C VAL A 32 -0.94 1.96 11.23
N SER A 33 0.08 2.66 11.71
CA SER A 33 0.62 3.86 11.05
C SER A 33 1.05 3.56 9.62
N PHE A 34 1.80 2.48 9.41
CA PHE A 34 2.26 2.07 8.07
C PHE A 34 1.13 1.42 7.24
N ALA A 35 0.16 0.76 7.86
CA ALA A 35 -1.00 0.21 7.15
C ALA A 35 -1.91 1.32 6.59
N LEU A 36 -2.09 2.42 7.33
CA LEU A 36 -2.84 3.59 6.88
C LEU A 36 -2.25 4.25 5.62
N CYS A 37 -0.98 3.99 5.29
CA CYS A 37 -0.40 4.41 4.00
C CYS A 37 -1.15 3.79 2.81
N GLY A 38 -1.69 2.58 2.98
CA GLY A 38 -2.52 1.92 1.97
C GLY A 38 -3.81 2.68 1.70
N CYS A 39 -4.39 3.35 2.71
CA CYS A 39 -5.62 4.13 2.55
C CYS A 39 -5.47 5.23 1.50
N ALA A 40 -4.31 5.87 1.39
CA ALA A 40 -4.07 6.94 0.41
C ALA A 40 -4.23 6.43 -1.03
N LYS A 41 -3.62 5.28 -1.34
CA LYS A 41 -3.79 4.63 -2.66
C LYS A 41 -5.23 4.24 -2.92
N GLY A 42 -5.85 3.57 -1.94
CA GLY A 42 -7.22 3.12 -2.06
C GLY A 42 -8.19 4.27 -2.32
N TRP A 43 -8.04 5.35 -1.55
CA TRP A 43 -8.88 6.53 -1.67
C TRP A 43 -8.76 7.18 -3.04
N ASP A 44 -7.55 7.38 -3.57
CA ASP A 44 -7.38 7.96 -4.91
C ASP A 44 -8.03 7.09 -5.99
N GLU A 45 -7.83 5.76 -5.96
CA GLU A 45 -8.48 4.83 -6.90
C GLU A 45 -10.02 4.90 -6.85
N GLY A 46 -10.59 4.90 -5.64
CA GLY A 46 -12.04 4.93 -5.43
C GLY A 46 -12.66 6.30 -5.74
N SER A 47 -12.00 7.38 -5.31
CA SER A 47 -12.53 8.73 -5.48
C SER A 47 -12.33 9.26 -6.90
N ALA A 48 -11.19 9.02 -7.55
CA ALA A 48 -10.93 9.51 -8.90
C ALA A 48 -11.93 8.96 -9.91
N SER A 49 -12.24 7.66 -9.83
CA SER A 49 -13.24 7.01 -10.68
C SER A 49 -14.64 7.60 -10.47
N ALA A 50 -15.05 7.82 -9.23
CA ALA A 50 -16.37 8.38 -8.91
C ALA A 50 -16.49 9.89 -9.23
N ILE A 51 -15.41 10.68 -9.03
CA ILE A 51 -15.41 12.13 -9.26
C ILE A 51 -15.59 12.47 -10.74
N THR A 52 -15.03 11.65 -11.64
CA THR A 52 -15.19 11.84 -13.09
C THR A 52 -16.64 11.74 -13.57
N GLN A 53 -17.55 11.19 -12.74
CA GLN A 53 -18.97 11.05 -13.03
C GLN A 53 -19.82 12.18 -12.46
N LEU A 54 -19.22 13.12 -11.73
CA LEU A 54 -19.93 14.27 -11.17
C LEU A 54 -20.18 15.31 -12.25
N LYS A 55 -21.43 15.78 -12.35
CA LYS A 55 -21.84 16.82 -13.31
C LYS A 55 -21.11 18.15 -13.10
N SER A 56 -20.70 18.46 -11.87
CA SER A 56 -19.88 19.64 -11.57
C SER A 56 -18.49 19.55 -12.20
N PHE A 57 -17.89 18.37 -12.17
CA PHE A 57 -16.57 18.10 -12.75
C PHE A 57 -16.63 18.14 -14.28
N GLU A 58 -17.68 17.56 -14.86
CA GLU A 58 -17.96 17.61 -16.30
C GLU A 58 -18.08 19.05 -16.83
N ARG A 59 -18.86 19.88 -16.14
CA ARG A 59 -19.06 21.29 -16.50
C ARG A 59 -17.76 22.10 -16.47
N MET A 60 -16.89 21.81 -15.51
CA MET A 60 -15.71 22.62 -15.23
C MET A 60 -14.51 22.28 -16.11
N TYR A 61 -14.36 21.02 -16.51
CA TYR A 61 -13.21 20.54 -17.29
C TYR A 61 -13.56 20.14 -18.72
N ASN A 62 -14.82 20.32 -19.14
CA ASN A 62 -15.34 19.95 -20.47
C ASN A 62 -14.81 18.58 -20.92
N LEU A 63 -15.22 17.55 -20.19
CA LEU A 63 -14.57 16.23 -20.23
C LEU A 63 -14.70 15.58 -21.60
N ASP A 64 -13.56 15.42 -22.28
CA ASP A 64 -13.40 14.44 -23.34
C ASP A 64 -12.94 13.09 -22.74
N ASN A 65 -13.20 11.98 -23.45
CA ASN A 65 -12.73 10.65 -23.04
C ASN A 65 -11.21 10.61 -22.86
N ASN A 66 -10.47 11.39 -23.66
CA ASN A 66 -9.02 11.54 -23.53
C ASN A 66 -8.63 12.23 -22.21
N THR A 67 -9.37 13.26 -21.79
CA THR A 67 -9.09 13.99 -20.55
C THR A 67 -9.27 13.10 -19.33
N ILE A 68 -10.34 12.29 -19.28
CA ILE A 68 -10.59 11.34 -18.19
C ILE A 68 -9.48 10.28 -18.11
N SER A 69 -9.12 9.70 -19.26
CA SER A 69 -8.05 8.71 -19.34
C SER A 69 -6.70 9.29 -18.87
N ASN A 70 -6.38 10.52 -19.26
CA ASN A 70 -5.16 11.21 -18.86
C ASN A 70 -5.10 11.46 -17.35
N ILE A 71 -6.21 11.89 -16.72
CA ILE A 71 -6.27 12.12 -15.26
C ILE A 71 -5.86 10.85 -14.49
N VAL A 72 -6.41 9.69 -14.89
CA VAL A 72 -6.12 8.41 -14.24
C VAL A 72 -4.69 7.94 -14.59
N SER A 73 -4.25 8.16 -15.83
CA SER A 73 -2.93 7.71 -16.30
C SER A 73 -1.78 8.48 -15.64
N PHE A 74 -1.90 9.79 -15.44
CA PHE A 74 -0.85 10.61 -14.81
C PHE A 74 -0.58 10.21 -13.35
N VAL A 75 -1.61 9.82 -12.59
CA VAL A 75 -1.40 9.27 -11.24
C VAL A 75 -0.60 7.98 -11.30
N ASN A 76 -0.96 7.05 -12.19
CA ASN A 76 -0.29 5.76 -12.31
C ASN A 76 1.16 5.91 -12.80
N LEU A 77 1.40 6.83 -13.73
CA LEU A 77 2.75 7.21 -14.17
C LEU A 77 3.58 7.73 -12.99
N GLY A 78 3.02 8.69 -12.23
CA GLY A 78 3.63 9.21 -11.02
C GLY A 78 3.91 8.11 -9.99
N ALA A 79 2.98 7.18 -9.80
CA ALA A 79 3.15 6.05 -8.89
C ALA A 79 4.29 5.11 -9.31
N GLY A 80 4.45 4.86 -10.62
CA GLY A 80 5.58 4.09 -11.13
C GLY A 80 6.92 4.77 -10.83
N VAL A 81 7.03 6.07 -11.13
CA VAL A 81 8.25 6.86 -10.87
C VAL A 81 8.53 6.96 -9.36
N GLY A 82 7.50 7.21 -8.55
CA GLY A 82 7.60 7.30 -7.10
C GLY A 82 8.07 6.00 -6.46
N ALA A 83 7.56 4.85 -6.93
CA ALA A 83 8.01 3.55 -6.47
C ALA A 83 9.49 3.31 -6.78
N LEU A 84 9.96 3.67 -7.98
CA LEU A 84 11.37 3.55 -8.38
C LEU A 84 12.29 4.45 -7.53
N LEU A 85 11.89 5.71 -7.33
CA LEU A 85 12.67 6.66 -6.51
C LEU A 85 12.71 6.25 -5.03
N SER A 86 11.65 5.61 -4.53
CA SER A 86 11.59 5.16 -3.14
C SER A 86 12.71 4.19 -2.78
N PHE A 87 13.15 3.35 -3.74
CA PHE A 87 14.27 2.43 -3.54
C PHE A 87 15.56 3.16 -3.11
N LEU A 88 15.84 4.33 -3.68
CA LEU A 88 17.06 5.10 -3.36
C LEU A 88 16.92 5.89 -2.06
N LEU A 89 15.72 6.38 -1.75
CA LEU A 89 15.50 7.21 -0.57
C LEU A 89 15.36 6.38 0.71
N ASN A 90 14.67 5.24 0.67
CA ASN A 90 14.29 4.47 1.87
C ASN A 90 15.46 4.01 2.72
N ASP A 91 16.60 3.71 2.11
CA ASP A 91 17.80 3.30 2.84
C ASP A 91 18.61 4.49 3.37
N ARG A 92 18.52 5.66 2.72
CA ARG A 92 19.26 6.87 3.12
C ARG A 92 18.60 7.62 4.27
N ILE A 93 17.29 7.85 4.22
CA ILE A 93 16.57 8.69 5.20
C ILE A 93 15.87 7.86 6.29
N GLY A 94 15.71 6.56 6.09
CA GLY A 94 14.99 5.66 6.99
C GLY A 94 13.50 5.55 6.70
N ARG A 95 12.87 4.50 7.23
CA ARG A 95 11.49 4.11 6.83
C ARG A 95 10.47 5.11 7.35
N ARG A 96 10.61 5.57 8.59
CA ARG A 96 9.67 6.53 9.22
C ARG A 96 9.72 7.90 8.55
N TRP A 97 10.93 8.42 8.25
CA TRP A 97 11.08 9.72 7.58
C TRP A 97 10.68 9.66 6.11
N SER A 98 11.00 8.57 5.40
CA SER A 98 10.47 8.31 4.06
C SER A 98 8.95 8.37 4.02
N MET A 99 8.28 7.66 4.93
CA MET A 99 6.82 7.64 4.99
C MET A 99 6.22 9.05 5.13
N ARG A 100 6.77 9.87 6.05
CA ARG A 100 6.33 11.26 6.24
C ARG A 100 6.51 12.10 4.99
N LEU A 101 7.68 12.01 4.34
CA LEU A 101 7.96 12.73 3.11
C LEU A 101 6.96 12.36 2.01
N TYR A 102 6.72 11.07 1.79
CA TYR A 102 5.81 10.61 0.74
C TYR A 102 4.34 11.00 1.02
N GLN A 103 3.94 11.02 2.29
CA GLN A 103 2.62 11.51 2.69
C GLN A 103 2.47 13.01 2.44
N LEU A 104 3.50 13.81 2.73
CA LEU A 104 3.50 15.24 2.42
C LEU A 104 3.42 15.50 0.92
N VAL A 105 4.20 14.77 0.10
CA VAL A 105 4.13 14.86 -1.37
C VAL A 105 2.73 14.52 -1.88
N TYR A 106 2.12 13.47 -1.32
CA TYR A 106 0.74 13.11 -1.67
C TYR A 106 -0.27 14.20 -1.27
N ILE A 107 -0.16 14.79 -0.08
CA ILE A 107 -1.03 15.88 0.37
C ILE A 107 -0.90 17.10 -0.56
N VAL A 108 0.34 17.50 -0.90
CA VAL A 108 0.58 18.63 -1.81
C VAL A 108 -0.02 18.38 -3.19
N GLY A 109 0.17 17.17 -3.76
CA GLY A 109 -0.43 16.81 -5.04
C GLY A 109 -1.96 16.81 -5.00
N SER A 110 -2.54 16.29 -3.92
CA SER A 110 -3.99 16.25 -3.69
C SER A 110 -4.60 17.66 -3.60
N LEU A 111 -3.96 18.55 -2.84
CA LEU A 111 -4.40 19.95 -2.72
C LEU A 111 -4.24 20.70 -4.04
N THR A 112 -3.16 20.46 -4.79
CA THR A 112 -2.97 21.03 -6.13
C THR A 112 -4.09 20.61 -7.09
N ALA A 113 -4.49 19.34 -7.06
CA ALA A 113 -5.63 18.86 -7.84
C ALA A 113 -6.97 19.47 -7.37
N CYS A 114 -7.15 19.67 -6.06
CA CYS A 114 -8.34 20.29 -5.48
C CYS A 114 -8.51 21.77 -5.90
N PHE A 115 -7.41 22.53 -5.89
CA PHE A 115 -7.37 23.96 -6.24
C PHE A 115 -7.04 24.20 -7.72
N SER A 116 -7.29 23.23 -8.59
CA SER A 116 -6.98 23.34 -10.00
C SER A 116 -7.92 24.29 -10.77
N TYR A 117 -9.05 24.71 -10.17
CA TYR A 117 -10.00 25.70 -10.69
C TYR A 117 -10.30 25.65 -12.21
N GLY A 118 -10.38 24.46 -12.82
CA GLY A 118 -10.71 24.27 -14.24
C GLY A 118 -9.51 24.24 -15.18
N ASN A 119 -8.29 24.46 -14.67
CA ASN A 119 -7.07 24.35 -15.45
C ASN A 119 -6.59 22.88 -15.52
N VAL A 120 -6.79 22.24 -16.66
CA VAL A 120 -6.43 20.84 -16.89
C VAL A 120 -4.93 20.56 -16.65
N GLY A 121 -4.04 21.51 -16.97
CA GLY A 121 -2.60 21.34 -16.77
C GLY A 121 -2.20 21.25 -15.29
N VAL A 122 -2.81 22.10 -14.46
CA VAL A 122 -2.61 22.07 -12.99
C VAL A 122 -3.15 20.77 -12.40
N LEU A 123 -4.30 20.28 -12.91
CA LEU A 123 -4.85 18.99 -12.50
C LEU A 123 -3.89 17.84 -12.81
N TYR A 124 -3.33 17.81 -14.02
CA TYR A 124 -2.36 16.78 -14.43
C TYR A 124 -1.08 16.82 -13.60
N ALA A 125 -0.54 18.01 -13.35
CA ALA A 125 0.62 18.19 -12.48
C ALA A 125 0.33 17.70 -11.05
N GLY A 126 -0.82 18.09 -10.49
CA GLY A 126 -1.27 17.64 -9.16
C GLY A 126 -1.41 16.12 -9.08
N ARG A 127 -1.96 15.48 -10.12
CA ARG A 127 -2.06 14.02 -10.21
C ARG A 127 -0.72 13.31 -10.31
N LEU A 128 0.22 13.84 -11.10
CA LEU A 128 1.56 13.29 -11.19
C LEU A 128 2.27 13.36 -9.83
N ILE A 129 2.20 14.52 -9.15
CA ILE A 129 2.79 14.71 -7.82
C ILE A 129 2.13 13.79 -6.78
N ALA A 130 0.79 13.70 -6.77
CA ALA A 130 0.07 12.79 -5.88
C ALA A 130 0.48 11.33 -6.12
N GLY A 131 0.63 10.95 -7.40
CA GLY A 131 1.13 9.65 -7.84
C GLY A 131 2.51 9.35 -7.28
N LEU A 132 3.47 10.29 -7.34
CA LEU A 132 4.82 10.10 -6.78
C LEU A 132 4.78 9.68 -5.29
N GLY A 133 3.91 10.31 -4.50
CA GLY A 133 3.69 9.97 -3.10
C GLY A 133 3.05 8.59 -2.93
N ILE A 134 1.95 8.31 -3.63
CA ILE A 134 1.23 7.02 -3.56
C ILE A 134 2.15 5.85 -3.92
N GLY A 135 2.90 5.97 -5.01
CA GLY A 135 3.83 4.94 -5.47
C GLY A 135 4.84 4.57 -4.41
N ALA A 136 5.51 5.57 -3.85
CA ALA A 136 6.50 5.37 -2.80
C ALA A 136 5.90 4.76 -1.51
N LEU A 137 4.67 5.15 -1.15
CA LEU A 137 3.94 4.59 0.00
C LEU A 137 3.60 3.11 -0.15
N THR A 138 3.31 2.64 -1.37
CA THR A 138 3.05 1.21 -1.63
C THR A 138 4.26 0.31 -1.48
N VAL A 139 5.47 0.89 -1.55
CA VAL A 139 6.71 0.17 -1.30
C VAL A 139 7.02 0.20 0.21
N VAL A 140 7.06 1.38 0.83
CA VAL A 140 7.46 1.54 2.24
C VAL A 140 6.49 0.89 3.23
N GLY A 141 5.18 0.98 2.98
CA GLY A 141 4.15 0.45 3.86
C GLY A 141 4.35 -1.05 4.17
N PRO A 142 4.15 -1.95 3.19
CA PRO A 142 4.29 -3.38 3.41
C PRO A 142 5.74 -3.79 3.75
N MET A 143 6.76 -3.09 3.23
CA MET A 143 8.15 -3.37 3.56
C MET A 143 8.44 -3.17 5.05
N THR A 144 8.03 -2.03 5.60
CA THR A 144 8.29 -1.72 7.02
C THR A 144 7.48 -2.62 7.95
N ILE A 145 6.23 -2.92 7.58
CA ILE A 145 5.43 -3.90 8.31
C ILE A 145 6.14 -5.27 8.33
N ALA A 146 6.70 -5.71 7.20
CA ALA A 146 7.42 -6.98 7.12
C ALA A 146 8.73 -6.99 7.94
N GLU A 147 9.42 -5.87 8.05
CA GLU A 147 10.65 -5.73 8.86
C GLU A 147 10.35 -5.74 10.37
N VAL A 148 9.24 -5.13 10.79
CA VAL A 148 8.88 -4.94 12.20
C VAL A 148 8.06 -6.12 12.75
N ALA A 149 7.29 -6.78 11.89
CA ALA A 149 6.37 -7.84 12.31
C ALA A 149 7.10 -9.13 12.73
N PRO A 150 6.66 -9.78 13.83
CA PRO A 150 7.15 -11.08 14.26
C PRO A 150 6.99 -12.13 13.17
N LYS A 151 7.93 -13.08 13.09
CA LYS A 151 7.92 -14.13 12.04
C LYS A 151 6.58 -14.87 11.92
N ALA A 152 5.92 -15.13 13.04
CA ALA A 152 4.66 -15.87 13.09
C ALA A 152 3.48 -15.09 12.49
N THR A 153 3.39 -13.77 12.70
CA THR A 153 2.22 -12.94 12.31
C THR A 153 2.50 -11.95 11.19
N ARG A 154 3.71 -11.96 10.63
CA ARG A 154 4.14 -11.10 9.52
C ARG A 154 3.17 -11.10 8.34
N GLY A 155 2.66 -12.27 7.96
CA GLY A 155 1.68 -12.41 6.87
C GLY A 155 0.39 -11.64 7.15
N LEU A 156 -0.18 -11.84 8.34
CA LEU A 156 -1.41 -11.18 8.78
C LEU A 156 -1.23 -9.66 8.95
N MET A 157 -0.10 -9.22 9.51
CA MET A 157 0.18 -7.79 9.64
C MET A 157 0.36 -7.12 8.27
N THR A 158 0.99 -7.80 7.31
CA THR A 158 1.11 -7.29 5.93
C THR A 158 -0.26 -7.23 5.23
N LEU A 159 -1.18 -8.15 5.55
CA LEU A 159 -2.56 -8.11 5.07
C LEU A 159 -3.30 -6.84 5.55
N LEU A 160 -3.00 -6.34 6.75
CA LEU A 160 -3.62 -5.11 7.25
C LEU A 160 -3.43 -3.92 6.30
N PHE A 161 -2.27 -3.82 5.64
CA PHE A 161 -2.03 -2.79 4.61
C PHE A 161 -3.04 -2.89 3.46
N ASN A 162 -3.31 -4.10 2.95
CA ASN A 162 -4.29 -4.32 1.89
C ASN A 162 -5.71 -4.04 2.37
N VAL A 163 -6.04 -4.41 3.61
CA VAL A 163 -7.35 -4.09 4.21
C VAL A 163 -7.54 -2.58 4.29
N CYS A 164 -6.56 -1.85 4.82
CA CYS A 164 -6.58 -0.38 4.85
C CYS A 164 -6.72 0.22 3.44
N MET A 165 -6.02 -0.32 2.44
CA MET A 165 -6.17 0.11 1.05
C MET A 165 -7.59 -0.09 0.52
N LEU A 166 -8.19 -1.27 0.68
CA LEU A 166 -9.55 -1.53 0.20
C LEU A 166 -10.60 -0.74 0.99
N SER A 167 -10.40 -0.55 2.30
CA SER A 167 -11.25 0.31 3.12
C SER A 167 -11.20 1.75 2.64
N GLY A 168 -10.00 2.27 2.33
CA GLY A 168 -9.81 3.60 1.76
C GLY A 168 -10.54 3.76 0.42
N GLN A 169 -10.52 2.72 -0.42
CA GLN A 169 -11.26 2.70 -1.69
C GLN A 169 -12.77 2.79 -1.48
N ALA A 170 -13.33 2.00 -0.56
CA ALA A 170 -14.76 2.10 -0.24
C ALA A 170 -15.11 3.49 0.31
N LEU A 171 -14.34 4.00 1.29
CA LEU A 171 -14.57 5.32 1.88
C LEU A 171 -14.49 6.45 0.84
N GLY A 172 -13.55 6.38 -0.10
CA GLY A 172 -13.45 7.34 -1.20
C GLY A 172 -14.72 7.39 -2.05
N VAL A 173 -15.24 6.24 -2.46
CA VAL A 173 -16.48 6.16 -3.27
C VAL A 173 -17.69 6.66 -2.48
N PHE A 174 -17.83 6.27 -1.21
CA PHE A 174 -18.94 6.74 -0.37
C PHE A 174 -18.88 8.24 -0.06
N THR A 175 -17.67 8.80 0.07
CA THR A 175 -17.51 10.24 0.25
C THR A 175 -17.98 11.00 -1.00
N VAL A 176 -17.65 10.51 -2.19
CA VAL A 176 -18.14 11.08 -3.45
C VAL A 176 -19.66 10.92 -3.57
N TYR A 177 -20.20 9.78 -3.17
CA TYR A 177 -21.64 9.55 -3.13
C TYR A 177 -22.36 10.56 -2.22
N GLY A 178 -21.88 10.76 -0.99
CA GLY A 178 -22.43 11.74 -0.06
C GLY A 178 -22.38 13.16 -0.62
N CYS A 179 -21.26 13.54 -1.26
CA CYS A 179 -21.15 14.82 -1.95
C CYS A 179 -22.12 14.94 -3.13
N SER A 180 -22.39 13.86 -3.85
CA SER A 180 -23.32 13.85 -5.00
C SER A 180 -24.78 14.12 -4.60
N ILE A 181 -25.18 13.71 -3.38
CA ILE A 181 -26.54 13.89 -2.86
C ILE A 181 -26.72 15.25 -2.18
N HIS A 182 -25.78 15.62 -1.31
CA HIS A 182 -25.94 16.78 -0.42
C HIS A 182 -25.44 18.10 -1.02
N ILE A 183 -24.60 18.05 -2.06
CA ILE A 183 -24.01 19.24 -2.67
C ILE A 183 -24.59 19.43 -4.08
N SER A 184 -25.16 20.61 -4.31
CA SER A 184 -25.70 20.98 -5.62
C SER A 184 -24.64 20.89 -6.72
N PRO A 185 -24.96 20.33 -7.90
CA PRO A 185 -24.06 20.25 -9.06
C PRO A 185 -23.55 21.59 -9.58
N ALA A 186 -24.17 22.71 -9.18
CA ALA A 186 -23.74 24.05 -9.57
C ALA A 186 -22.52 24.56 -8.78
N LYS A 187 -22.15 23.90 -7.67
CA LYS A 187 -21.04 24.34 -6.81
C LYS A 187 -19.81 23.47 -7.06
N ASN A 188 -18.65 24.12 -7.25
CA ASN A 188 -17.35 23.45 -7.38
C ASN A 188 -16.99 22.60 -6.15
N LEU A 189 -17.59 22.92 -4.99
CA LEU A 189 -17.46 22.15 -3.75
C LEU A 189 -17.77 20.66 -3.92
N GLN A 190 -18.62 20.29 -4.88
CA GLN A 190 -19.04 18.89 -5.06
C GLN A 190 -17.87 17.95 -5.41
N TYR A 191 -16.89 18.40 -6.19
CA TYR A 191 -15.68 17.60 -6.49
C TYR A 191 -14.51 17.97 -5.58
N GLN A 192 -14.44 19.21 -5.07
CA GLN A 192 -13.36 19.65 -4.19
C GLN A 192 -13.38 18.98 -2.82
N VAL A 193 -14.56 18.74 -2.24
CA VAL A 193 -14.68 18.09 -0.93
C VAL A 193 -14.09 16.67 -0.95
N PRO A 194 -14.37 15.80 -1.93
CA PRO A 194 -13.70 14.51 -2.06
C PRO A 194 -12.17 14.60 -2.22
N TRP A 195 -11.66 15.57 -2.99
CA TRP A 195 -10.21 15.80 -3.15
C TRP A 195 -9.55 16.32 -1.87
N PHE A 196 -10.26 17.11 -1.07
CA PHE A 196 -9.76 17.61 0.20
C PHE A 196 -9.81 16.54 1.28
N THR A 197 -10.90 15.78 1.36
CA THR A 197 -11.08 14.76 2.40
C THR A 197 -10.03 13.64 2.33
N GLN A 198 -9.47 13.38 1.14
CA GLN A 198 -8.39 12.39 1.00
C GLN A 198 -7.10 12.78 1.72
N THR A 199 -6.91 14.04 2.13
CA THR A 199 -5.74 14.48 2.90
C THR A 199 -5.82 14.14 4.39
N PHE A 200 -6.99 13.73 4.91
CA PHE A 200 -7.12 13.37 6.33
C PHE A 200 -6.40 12.06 6.67
N ALA A 201 -6.56 11.02 5.85
CA ALA A 201 -5.89 9.73 6.06
C ALA A 201 -4.34 9.84 6.15
N PRO A 202 -3.64 10.50 5.21
CA PRO A 202 -2.20 10.70 5.33
C PRO A 202 -1.84 11.60 6.51
N LEU A 203 -2.63 12.63 6.84
CA LEU A 203 -2.36 13.48 8.01
C LEU A 203 -2.43 12.68 9.32
N ILE A 204 -3.44 11.83 9.48
CA ILE A 204 -3.57 10.92 10.62
C ILE A 204 -2.35 10.01 10.68
N SER A 205 -1.92 9.42 9.56
CA SER A 205 -0.73 8.58 9.52
C SER A 205 0.56 9.35 9.87
N ILE A 206 0.72 10.60 9.43
CA ILE A 206 1.84 11.46 9.86
C ILE A 206 1.81 11.64 11.39
N ILE A 207 0.65 11.92 11.97
CA ILE A 207 0.51 12.10 13.43
C ILE A 207 0.87 10.81 14.18
N LEU A 208 0.33 9.66 13.77
CA LEU A 208 0.68 8.37 14.37
C LEU A 208 2.18 8.06 14.22
N SER A 209 2.81 8.49 13.14
CA SER A 209 4.24 8.27 12.90
C SER A 209 5.15 8.93 13.94
N PHE A 210 4.68 9.93 14.69
CA PHE A 210 5.47 10.53 15.78
C PHE A 210 5.59 9.59 16.99
N PHE A 211 4.59 8.73 17.20
CA PHE A 211 4.60 7.71 18.24
C PHE A 211 5.21 6.39 17.77
N ALA A 212 5.39 6.22 16.45
CA ALA A 212 6.01 5.04 15.86
C ALA A 212 7.54 5.01 16.09
N VAL A 213 8.03 3.82 16.44
CA VAL A 213 9.46 3.52 16.45
C VAL A 213 9.96 3.22 15.03
N GLU A 214 11.23 3.50 14.78
CA GLU A 214 11.88 3.23 13.50
C GLU A 214 12.15 1.72 13.34
N SER A 215 12.31 1.25 12.09
CA SER A 215 12.63 -0.15 11.81
C SER A 215 13.99 -0.55 12.42
N PRO A 216 14.06 -1.57 13.30
CA PRO A 216 15.32 -2.05 13.87
C PRO A 216 16.33 -2.46 12.79
N ARG A 217 15.86 -3.06 11.69
CA ARG A 217 16.70 -3.48 10.56
C ARG A 217 17.42 -2.29 9.91
N TRP A 218 16.73 -1.17 9.72
CA TRP A 218 17.36 0.04 9.17
C TRP A 218 18.39 0.66 10.11
N ILE A 219 18.16 0.59 11.42
CA ILE A 219 19.12 1.09 12.40
C ILE A 219 20.41 0.25 12.38
N ILE A 220 20.29 -1.07 12.19
CA ILE A 220 21.43 -1.97 11.98
C ILE A 220 22.17 -1.61 10.68
N LEU A 221 21.43 -1.39 9.59
CA LEU A 221 22.00 -0.94 8.31
C LEU A 221 22.75 0.40 8.43
N SER A 222 22.29 1.28 9.31
CA SER A 222 22.94 2.57 9.62
C SER A 222 24.12 2.44 10.60
N ASN A 223 24.58 1.22 10.87
CA ASN A 223 25.69 0.88 11.77
C ASN A 223 25.50 1.33 13.24
N LYS A 224 24.24 1.49 13.70
CA LYS A 224 23.89 1.92 15.06
C LYS A 224 23.37 0.75 15.91
N ARG A 225 24.20 -0.27 16.09
CA ARG A 225 23.85 -1.56 16.75
C ARG A 225 23.16 -1.40 18.12
N GLN A 226 23.71 -0.54 18.99
CA GLN A 226 23.14 -0.35 20.33
C GLN A 226 21.72 0.24 20.28
N SER A 227 21.48 1.25 19.43
CA SER A 227 20.15 1.82 19.26
C SER A 227 19.17 0.84 18.61
N ALA A 228 19.65 -0.06 17.74
CA ALA A 228 18.81 -1.09 17.13
C ALA A 228 18.29 -2.07 18.19
N LEU A 229 19.16 -2.52 19.11
CA LEU A 229 18.76 -3.38 20.22
C LEU A 229 17.74 -2.67 21.12
N THR A 230 17.98 -1.42 21.53
CA THR A 230 17.02 -0.65 22.34
C THR A 230 15.66 -0.50 21.65
N THR A 231 15.67 -0.29 20.32
CA THR A 231 14.44 -0.16 19.53
C THR A 231 13.69 -1.49 19.43
N LEU A 232 14.41 -2.60 19.24
CA LEU A 232 13.85 -3.95 19.24
C LEU A 232 13.21 -4.30 20.58
N LEU A 233 13.86 -3.95 21.70
CA LEU A 233 13.32 -4.14 23.04
C LEU A 233 12.04 -3.34 23.25
N ARG A 234 11.98 -2.08 22.80
CA ARG A 234 10.74 -1.27 22.86
C ARG A 234 9.63 -1.83 21.99
N LEU A 235 9.98 -2.42 20.85
CA LEU A 235 9.03 -2.99 19.91
C LEU A 235 8.43 -4.31 20.43
N ARG A 236 9.27 -5.18 21.02
CA ARG A 236 8.87 -6.48 21.55
C ARG A 236 8.39 -6.42 23.02
N GLY A 237 8.73 -5.37 23.76
CA GLY A 237 8.42 -5.20 25.19
C GLY A 237 9.02 -6.28 26.10
N LEU A 238 10.06 -6.97 25.62
CA LEU A 238 10.77 -8.02 26.34
C LEU A 238 12.09 -7.48 26.93
N PRO A 239 12.59 -8.08 28.03
CA PRO A 239 13.90 -7.73 28.57
C PRO A 239 15.04 -8.16 27.63
N ALA A 240 16.20 -7.49 27.73
CA ALA A 240 17.36 -7.73 26.88
C ALA A 240 17.88 -9.18 26.91
N ASN A 241 17.69 -9.88 28.03
CA ASN A 241 18.18 -11.24 28.23
C ASN A 241 17.20 -12.32 27.72
N HIS A 242 16.09 -11.94 27.09
CA HIS A 242 15.12 -12.93 26.63
C HIS A 242 15.65 -13.66 25.37
N PRO A 243 15.71 -15.01 25.34
CA PRO A 243 16.28 -15.77 24.22
C PRO A 243 15.67 -15.46 22.85
N TYR A 244 14.38 -15.11 22.82
CA TYR A 244 13.67 -14.67 21.61
C TYR A 244 14.27 -13.40 21.00
N VAL A 245 14.61 -12.40 21.83
CA VAL A 245 15.14 -11.13 21.33
C VAL A 245 16.56 -11.31 20.82
N ASP A 246 17.37 -12.11 21.52
CA ASP A 246 18.76 -12.38 21.12
C ASP A 246 18.84 -13.16 19.80
N THR A 247 18.01 -14.19 19.63
CA THR A 247 17.88 -14.93 18.37
C THR A 247 17.38 -14.03 17.23
N GLU A 248 16.38 -13.18 17.47
CA GLU A 248 15.86 -12.27 16.45
C GLU A 248 16.87 -11.19 16.07
N TYR A 249 17.59 -10.63 17.04
CA TYR A 249 18.61 -9.61 16.83
C TYR A 249 19.82 -10.17 16.07
N SER A 250 20.35 -11.32 16.50
CA SER A 250 21.50 -11.97 15.84
C SER A 250 21.17 -12.37 14.40
N GLU A 251 19.95 -12.84 14.12
CA GLU A 251 19.51 -13.10 12.75
C GLU A 251 19.44 -11.83 11.90
N MET A 252 18.93 -10.72 12.44
CA MET A 252 18.89 -9.45 11.71
C MET A 252 20.30 -8.93 11.41
N VAL A 253 21.22 -9.02 12.38
CA VAL A 253 22.62 -8.63 12.19
C VAL A 253 23.27 -9.49 11.12
N ARG A 254 23.12 -10.82 11.19
CA ARG A 254 23.65 -11.75 10.19
C ARG A 254 23.11 -11.45 8.79
N GLN A 255 21.82 -11.16 8.66
CA GLN A 255 21.22 -10.81 7.37
C GLN A 255 21.81 -9.52 6.78
N VAL A 256 22.03 -8.50 7.61
CA VAL A 256 22.61 -7.23 7.16
C VAL A 256 24.11 -7.39 6.84
N GLU A 257 24.86 -8.18 7.62
CA GLU A 257 26.27 -8.46 7.37
C GLU A 257 26.47 -9.31 6.10
N GLU A 258 25.60 -10.29 5.84
CA GLU A 258 25.58 -11.05 4.58
C GLU A 258 25.28 -10.13 3.40
N GLU A 259 24.33 -9.20 3.56
CA GLU A 259 23.98 -8.19 2.55
C GLU A 259 25.18 -7.26 2.26
N ASP A 260 25.84 -6.73 3.30
CA ASP A 260 26.99 -5.82 3.16
C ASP A 260 28.25 -6.52 2.62
N THR A 261 28.49 -7.78 3.02
CA THR A 261 29.62 -8.60 2.53
C THR A 261 29.44 -8.98 1.06
N SER A 262 28.20 -9.26 0.65
CA SER A 262 27.89 -9.62 -0.75
C SER A 262 27.95 -8.40 -1.69
N LEU A 263 27.50 -7.23 -1.21
CA LEU A 263 27.30 -6.04 -2.03
C LEU A 263 28.43 -4.99 -1.93
N GLY A 264 29.28 -5.08 -0.90
CA GLY A 264 30.21 -4.02 -0.52
C GLY A 264 29.47 -2.73 -0.09
N PRO A 265 30.19 -1.64 0.29
CA PRO A 265 29.57 -0.46 0.86
C PRO A 265 28.50 0.13 -0.07
N THR A 266 27.24 -0.07 0.32
CA THR A 266 25.99 0.64 0.00
C THR A 266 26.01 1.57 -1.21
N SER A 267 26.26 1.04 -2.41
CA SER A 267 25.88 1.73 -3.64
C SER A 267 24.63 1.06 -4.20
N SER A 268 23.48 1.73 -4.12
CA SER A 268 22.19 1.25 -4.66
C SER A 268 22.29 0.83 -6.13
N LEU A 269 23.27 1.36 -6.87
CA LEU A 269 23.62 0.98 -8.24
C LEU A 269 24.25 -0.42 -8.35
N LYS A 270 25.02 -0.86 -7.35
CA LYS A 270 25.54 -2.23 -7.27
C LYS A 270 24.44 -3.23 -7.00
N VAL A 271 23.47 -2.91 -6.13
CA VAL A 271 22.29 -3.76 -5.88
C VAL A 271 21.50 -3.97 -7.17
N VAL A 272 21.25 -2.91 -7.94
CA VAL A 272 20.58 -3.01 -9.25
C VAL A 272 21.42 -3.87 -10.20
N LYS A 273 22.73 -3.63 -10.30
CA LYS A 273 23.62 -4.40 -11.16
C LYS A 273 23.62 -5.88 -10.78
N GLU A 274 23.76 -6.23 -9.51
CA GLU A 274 23.79 -7.62 -9.06
C GLU A 274 22.44 -8.32 -9.27
N THR A 275 21.33 -7.59 -9.06
CA THR A 275 19.97 -8.08 -9.28
C THR A 275 19.74 -8.50 -10.74
N PHE A 276 20.29 -7.75 -11.71
CA PHE A 276 20.15 -8.06 -13.14
C PHE A 276 21.24 -8.98 -13.70
N PHE A 277 22.45 -8.98 -13.12
CA PHE A 277 23.59 -9.75 -13.64
C PHE A 277 23.70 -11.16 -13.04
N ILE A 278 23.19 -11.42 -11.83
CA ILE A 278 23.17 -12.77 -11.25
C ILE A 278 21.96 -13.55 -11.77
N ARG A 279 22.20 -14.67 -12.48
CA ARG A 279 21.12 -15.52 -13.07
C ARG A 279 20.05 -15.97 -12.05
N SER A 280 20.45 -16.26 -10.81
CA SER A 280 19.52 -16.65 -9.74
C SER A 280 18.56 -15.52 -9.37
N ASN A 281 19.08 -14.29 -9.21
CA ASN A 281 18.29 -13.11 -8.89
C ASN A 281 17.45 -12.65 -10.08
N LEU A 282 18.01 -12.68 -11.29
CA LEU A 282 17.31 -12.33 -12.52
C LEU A 282 16.08 -13.23 -12.74
N ARG A 283 16.18 -14.54 -12.47
CA ARG A 283 15.03 -15.45 -12.56
C ARG A 283 13.91 -15.05 -11.58
N ARG A 284 14.26 -14.61 -10.37
CA ARG A 284 13.28 -14.12 -9.38
C ARG A 284 12.62 -12.83 -9.85
N VAL A 285 13.41 -11.89 -10.38
CA VAL A 285 12.92 -10.62 -10.93
C VAL A 285 12.00 -10.86 -12.11
N GLN A 286 12.35 -11.74 -13.05
CA GLN A 286 11.53 -12.10 -14.19
C GLN A 286 10.20 -12.71 -13.75
N LEU A 287 10.21 -13.65 -12.79
CA LEU A 287 8.99 -14.23 -12.25
C LEU A 287 8.09 -13.19 -11.58
N SER A 288 8.68 -12.28 -10.79
CA SER A 288 7.93 -11.17 -10.19
C SER A 288 7.36 -10.24 -11.26
N LEU A 289 8.14 -9.84 -12.25
CA LEU A 289 7.72 -8.95 -13.33
C LEU A 289 6.57 -9.56 -14.12
N VAL A 290 6.69 -10.82 -14.55
CA VAL A 290 5.65 -11.55 -15.28
C VAL A 290 4.38 -11.69 -14.42
N ALA A 291 4.52 -12.01 -13.13
CA ALA A 291 3.38 -12.12 -12.23
C ALA A 291 2.64 -10.77 -12.07
N TYR A 292 3.38 -9.66 -11.92
CA TYR A 292 2.77 -8.32 -11.85
C TYR A 292 2.13 -7.90 -13.17
N ILE A 293 2.76 -8.19 -14.32
CA ILE A 293 2.18 -7.93 -15.64
C ILE A 293 0.88 -8.70 -15.81
N LEU A 294 0.86 -10.01 -15.53
CA LEU A 294 -0.34 -10.83 -15.60
C LEU A 294 -1.44 -10.34 -14.65
N ALA A 295 -1.08 -9.93 -13.43
CA ALA A 295 -2.02 -9.36 -12.47
C ALA A 295 -2.66 -8.07 -13.00
N GLN A 296 -1.88 -7.17 -13.63
CA GLN A 296 -2.42 -5.93 -14.20
C GLN A 296 -3.19 -6.17 -15.51
N MET A 297 -2.76 -7.14 -16.34
CA MET A 297 -3.43 -7.54 -17.59
C MET A 297 -4.78 -8.22 -17.36
N SER A 298 -5.05 -8.74 -16.17
CA SER A 298 -6.38 -9.22 -15.79
C SER A 298 -7.47 -8.14 -15.91
N GLY A 299 -7.08 -6.86 -15.98
CA GLY A 299 -8.01 -5.75 -16.17
C GLY A 299 -8.75 -5.35 -14.89
N ALA A 300 -8.38 -5.87 -13.73
CA ALA A 300 -9.07 -5.57 -12.46
C ALA A 300 -9.16 -4.06 -12.16
N ASN A 301 -8.09 -3.31 -12.46
CA ASN A 301 -8.08 -1.85 -12.27
C ASN A 301 -8.95 -1.13 -13.31
N SER A 302 -8.98 -1.61 -14.56
CA SER A 302 -9.86 -1.06 -15.60
C SER A 302 -11.33 -1.25 -15.24
N VAL A 303 -11.72 -2.44 -14.77
CA VAL A 303 -13.07 -2.71 -14.28
C VAL A 303 -13.43 -1.77 -13.14
N THR A 304 -12.53 -1.59 -12.18
CA THR A 304 -12.76 -0.71 -11.02
C THR A 304 -12.89 0.76 -11.42
N ASN A 305 -12.01 1.26 -12.29
CA ASN A 305 -11.97 2.68 -12.66
C ASN A 305 -13.13 3.10 -13.58
N TYR A 306 -13.58 2.18 -14.45
CA TYR A 306 -14.67 2.43 -15.38
C TYR A 306 -16.01 1.85 -14.92
N LEU A 307 -16.08 1.28 -13.71
CA LEU A 307 -17.29 0.65 -13.17
C LEU A 307 -18.54 1.55 -13.25
N PRO A 308 -18.48 2.84 -12.88
CA PRO A 308 -19.65 3.72 -13.01
C PRO A 308 -20.12 3.88 -14.46
N THR A 309 -19.18 3.88 -15.41
CA THR A 309 -19.47 3.99 -16.84
C THR A 309 -20.11 2.69 -17.35
N ILE A 310 -19.57 1.53 -16.94
CA ILE A 310 -20.12 0.20 -17.26
C ILE A 310 -21.57 0.08 -16.75
N PHE A 311 -21.85 0.48 -15.51
CA PHE A 311 -23.22 0.50 -14.99
C PHE A 311 -24.15 1.43 -15.78
N GLY A 312 -23.62 2.52 -16.32
CA GLY A 312 -24.34 3.36 -17.27
C GLY A 312 -24.71 2.66 -18.58
N MET A 313 -23.80 1.88 -19.15
CA MET A 313 -24.05 1.11 -20.37
C MET A 313 -25.09 0.01 -20.15
N VAL A 314 -25.12 -0.60 -18.96
CA VAL A 314 -26.10 -1.63 -18.57
C VAL A 314 -27.51 -1.05 -18.37
N GLY A 315 -27.67 0.27 -18.40
CA GLY A 315 -28.98 0.93 -18.36
C GLY A 315 -29.38 1.49 -16.99
N ILE A 316 -28.47 1.53 -16.01
CA ILE A 316 -28.72 2.19 -14.72
C ILE A 316 -28.72 3.71 -14.93
N LYS A 317 -29.92 4.29 -14.90
CA LYS A 317 -30.16 5.74 -15.08
C LYS A 317 -30.03 6.47 -13.74
N GLY A 318 -29.14 7.45 -13.67
CA GLY A 318 -28.91 8.32 -12.51
C GLY A 318 -27.47 8.24 -11.96
N SER A 319 -26.79 9.38 -11.85
CA SER A 319 -25.39 9.41 -11.38
C SER A 319 -25.26 8.94 -9.92
N GLY A 320 -26.24 9.25 -9.06
CA GLY A 320 -26.26 8.77 -7.67
C GLY A 320 -26.32 7.24 -7.57
N VAL A 321 -27.15 6.59 -8.38
CA VAL A 321 -27.28 5.12 -8.38
C VAL A 321 -26.00 4.45 -8.88
N LYS A 322 -25.33 5.02 -9.90
CA LYS A 322 -24.05 4.52 -10.40
C LYS A 322 -22.95 4.57 -9.33
N VAL A 323 -22.83 5.69 -8.61
CA VAL A 323 -21.83 5.85 -7.55
C VAL A 323 -22.16 4.94 -6.36
N TYR A 324 -23.43 4.79 -6.00
CA TYR A 324 -23.87 3.87 -4.94
C TYR A 324 -23.52 2.41 -5.27
N SER A 325 -23.84 1.94 -6.48
CA SER A 325 -23.50 0.58 -6.94
C SER A 325 -21.99 0.33 -6.96
N THR A 326 -21.21 1.37 -7.28
CA THR A 326 -19.75 1.32 -7.22
C THR A 326 -19.24 1.20 -5.77
N GLY A 327 -19.89 1.87 -4.82
CA GLY A 327 -19.59 1.75 -3.40
C GLY A 327 -19.89 0.35 -2.85
N LEU A 328 -21.02 -0.25 -3.27
CA LEU A 328 -21.36 -1.62 -2.91
C LEU A 328 -20.34 -2.61 -3.46
N TYR A 329 -19.91 -2.45 -4.71
CA TYR A 329 -18.84 -3.25 -5.30
C TYR A 329 -17.53 -3.15 -4.50
N ALA A 330 -17.16 -1.95 -4.04
CA ALA A 330 -15.96 -1.77 -3.22
C ALA A 330 -16.05 -2.51 -1.87
N ILE A 331 -17.22 -2.51 -1.21
CA ILE A 331 -17.46 -3.30 0.01
C ILE A 331 -17.38 -4.80 -0.29
N THR A 332 -18.03 -5.25 -1.36
CA THR A 332 -17.98 -6.67 -1.76
C THR A 332 -16.54 -7.09 -2.02
N LYS A 333 -15.77 -6.29 -2.77
CA LYS A 333 -14.35 -6.51 -3.03
C LYS A 333 -13.54 -6.60 -1.73
N LEU A 334 -13.82 -5.75 -0.76
CA LEU A 334 -13.20 -5.77 0.56
C LEU A 334 -13.51 -7.08 1.30
N ILE A 335 -14.78 -7.48 1.40
CA ILE A 335 -15.20 -8.71 2.08
C ILE A 335 -14.58 -9.94 1.42
N PHE A 336 -14.65 -10.04 0.09
CA PHE A 336 -14.06 -11.15 -0.66
C PHE A 336 -12.54 -11.17 -0.53
N CYS A 337 -11.86 -10.03 -0.53
CA CYS A 337 -10.41 -9.98 -0.34
C CYS A 337 -10.01 -10.40 1.09
N MET A 338 -10.74 -9.98 2.12
CA MET A 338 -10.51 -10.43 3.50
C MET A 338 -10.75 -11.93 3.63
N ALA A 339 -11.87 -12.44 3.11
CA ALA A 339 -12.19 -13.86 3.14
C ALA A 339 -11.16 -14.69 2.34
N ALA A 340 -10.80 -14.25 1.13
CA ALA A 340 -9.81 -14.92 0.32
C ALA A 340 -8.42 -14.87 0.98
N SER A 341 -8.03 -13.74 1.55
CA SER A 341 -6.71 -13.64 2.17
C SER A 341 -6.59 -14.45 3.46
N LEU A 342 -7.65 -14.57 4.26
CA LEU A 342 -7.63 -15.40 5.47
C LEU A 342 -7.76 -16.89 5.12
N CYS A 343 -8.59 -17.26 4.14
CA CYS A 343 -8.79 -18.65 3.77
C CYS A 343 -7.69 -19.20 2.85
N PHE A 344 -7.33 -18.50 1.77
CA PHE A 344 -6.39 -19.04 0.76
C PHE A 344 -4.93 -18.91 1.16
N VAL A 345 -4.52 -17.82 1.82
CA VAL A 345 -3.11 -17.64 2.21
C VAL A 345 -2.73 -18.65 3.30
N ASP A 346 -3.64 -18.91 4.24
CA ASP A 346 -3.38 -19.79 5.39
C ASP A 346 -3.65 -21.27 5.09
N VAL A 347 -4.57 -21.63 4.18
CA VAL A 347 -4.91 -23.04 3.85
C VAL A 347 -4.10 -23.61 2.68
N LEU A 348 -3.82 -22.82 1.63
CA LEU A 348 -3.15 -23.33 0.42
C LEU A 348 -1.65 -23.03 0.39
N GLY A 349 -1.18 -22.07 1.19
CA GLY A 349 0.19 -21.56 1.13
C GLY A 349 0.43 -20.71 -0.12
N ARG A 350 1.31 -19.71 0.00
CA ARG A 350 1.57 -18.68 -1.03
C ARG A 350 1.86 -19.21 -2.44
N ARG A 351 2.42 -20.43 -2.59
CA ARG A 351 2.69 -21.04 -3.90
C ARG A 351 1.47 -21.69 -4.57
N LYS A 352 0.53 -22.27 -3.82
CA LYS A 352 -0.65 -22.94 -4.40
C LYS A 352 -1.82 -21.97 -4.62
N SER A 353 -1.87 -20.87 -3.86
CA SER A 353 -2.90 -19.84 -4.00
C SER A 353 -2.79 -19.04 -5.31
N SER A 354 -1.58 -18.77 -5.81
CA SER A 354 -1.39 -18.08 -7.10
C SER A 354 -1.54 -18.99 -8.33
N TRP A 355 -1.52 -20.31 -8.13
CA TRP A 355 -1.40 -21.30 -9.22
C TRP A 355 -2.37 -22.49 -9.07
N PRO A 356 -3.71 -22.32 -9.09
CA PRO A 356 -4.60 -23.47 -9.22
C PRO A 356 -4.57 -24.12 -10.63
N VAL A 357 -3.96 -23.49 -11.65
CA VAL A 357 -4.34 -23.74 -13.06
C VAL A 357 -3.30 -24.46 -13.94
N LEU A 358 -2.03 -24.67 -13.56
CA LEU A 358 -1.11 -25.47 -14.39
C LEU A 358 -0.29 -26.47 -13.56
N PRO A 359 -0.43 -27.77 -13.85
CA PRO A 359 0.44 -28.80 -13.30
C PRO A 359 1.76 -28.75 -14.08
N PHE A 360 2.76 -28.06 -13.57
CA PHE A 360 4.14 -28.30 -14.03
C PHE A 360 4.80 -29.27 -13.07
N ARG A 361 4.95 -30.50 -13.56
CA ARG A 361 5.78 -31.58 -13.02
C ARG A 361 7.24 -31.14 -12.87
#